data_AF-A0A3G6RDF3-F1
#
_entry.id   AF-A0A3G6RDF3-F1
#
_cell.length_a   1.000
_cell.length_b   1.000
_cell.length_c   1.000
_cell.angle_alpha   90.00
_cell.angle_beta   90.00
_cell.angle_gamma   90.00
#
_symmetry.space_group_name_H-M   'P 1'
#
loop_
_entity.id
_entity.type
_entity.pdbx_description
1 polymer ?
#
loop_
_entity_poly.entity_id
_entity_poly.type
_entity_poly.pdbx_seq_one_letter_code
_entity_poly.pdbx_strand_id
1 'polypeptide(L)'
;MMLNLLQNLHQKTYRLETIFKEQRNPAYSITKSYARQIEVYYYGKVKDEYQFQILVVDFDFSDDDETMGKLIKKISYLFDELECKVDAEGNITAVDNLLFLRMRWLKIQTELAKTHKGEAVDNYFSRVSSLLEDETKLIDFLGGYNMFGLLFNGLLQSFETKRKRESSEGFTEIMTPVKVGDKMILKISAQNLEQTEVDDFRGVFVCKGDQYEEGYIEIKKQNSHLKHSLLWIG
;
A
#
# COMPACT_ATOMS: atom_id res chain seq x y z
N MET A 1 -11.89 20.88 15.61
CA MET A 1 -10.49 21.17 15.21
C MET A 1 -10.19 20.15 14.13
N MET A 2 -9.96 20.59 12.89
CA MET A 2 -9.83 19.67 11.76
C MET A 2 -8.51 18.92 11.91
N LEU A 3 -8.56 17.59 11.93
CA LEU A 3 -7.36 16.77 12.07
C LEU A 3 -6.44 17.00 10.88
N ASN A 4 -5.17 17.33 11.13
CA ASN A 4 -4.21 17.66 10.08
C ASN A 4 -3.23 16.51 9.83
N LEU A 5 -3.81 15.33 9.61
CA LEU A 5 -3.09 14.05 9.53
C LEU A 5 -1.97 14.08 8.49
N LEU A 6 -2.24 14.61 7.29
CA LEU A 6 -1.27 14.68 6.19
C LEU A 6 -0.01 15.46 6.58
N GLN A 7 -0.15 16.60 7.26
CA GLN A 7 1.01 17.39 7.67
C GLN A 7 1.77 16.71 8.82
N ASN A 8 1.08 15.96 9.68
CA ASN A 8 1.70 15.22 10.78
C ASN A 8 2.52 14.01 10.32
N LEU A 9 2.35 13.56 9.06
CA LEU A 9 3.19 12.50 8.49
C LEU A 9 4.67 12.90 8.32
N HIS A 10 5.01 14.20 8.40
CA HIS A 10 6.39 14.66 8.27
C HIS A 10 7.31 14.01 9.31
N GLN A 11 8.44 13.44 8.83
CA GLN A 11 9.46 12.79 9.66
C GLN A 11 8.89 11.69 10.55
N LYS A 12 7.94 10.92 10.01
CA LYS A 12 7.39 9.73 10.68
C LYS A 12 7.89 8.47 10.01
N THR A 13 8.18 7.48 10.86
CA THR A 13 8.58 6.14 10.46
C THR A 13 7.42 5.18 10.66
N TYR A 14 7.10 4.41 9.62
CA TYR A 14 6.07 3.40 9.64
C TYR A 14 6.62 2.04 9.20
N ARG A 15 6.16 0.97 9.83
CA ARG A 15 6.30 -0.39 9.29
C ARG A 15 5.03 -0.74 8.54
N LEU A 16 5.16 -1.00 7.24
CA LEU A 16 4.09 -1.57 6.42
C LEU A 16 4.38 -3.06 6.25
N GLU A 17 3.39 -3.91 6.47
CA GLU A 17 3.53 -5.35 6.33
C GLU A 17 2.32 -5.93 5.61
N THR A 18 2.58 -6.89 4.72
CA THR A 18 1.58 -7.71 4.06
C THR A 18 1.86 -9.16 4.39
N ILE A 19 0.85 -9.85 4.92
CA ILE A 19 0.87 -11.29 5.13
C ILE A 19 -0.12 -11.92 4.15
N PHE A 20 0.38 -12.85 3.34
CA PHE A 20 -0.41 -13.62 2.40
C PHE A 20 -0.40 -15.08 2.82
N LYS A 21 -1.59 -15.65 3.02
CA LYS A 21 -1.78 -17.08 3.22
C LYS A 21 -2.56 -17.66 2.04
N GLU A 22 -2.03 -18.70 1.42
CA GLU A 22 -2.66 -19.42 0.32
C GLU A 22 -2.95 -20.86 0.76
N GLN A 23 -4.19 -21.31 0.56
CA GLN A 23 -4.56 -22.70 0.74
C GLN A 23 -4.39 -23.43 -0.60
N ARG A 24 -3.39 -24.32 -0.67
CA ARG A 24 -3.09 -25.11 -1.88
C ARG A 24 -3.97 -26.36 -1.95
N ASN A 25 -4.26 -26.95 -0.80
CA ASN A 25 -5.19 -28.07 -0.63
C ASN A 25 -5.72 -28.11 0.83
N PRO A 26 -6.69 -28.97 1.16
CA PRO A 26 -7.26 -29.02 2.51
C PRO A 26 -6.26 -29.25 3.66
N ALA A 27 -5.11 -29.85 3.39
CA ALA A 27 -4.09 -30.20 4.39
C ALA A 27 -2.84 -29.30 4.35
N TYR A 28 -2.71 -28.40 3.37
CA TYR A 28 -1.50 -27.62 3.16
C TYR A 28 -1.79 -26.17 2.78
N SER A 29 -1.21 -25.25 3.56
CA SER A 29 -1.24 -23.81 3.30
C SER A 29 0.17 -23.22 3.37
N ILE A 30 0.45 -22.30 2.47
CA ILE A 30 1.68 -21.50 2.49
C ILE A 30 1.36 -20.15 3.12
N THR A 31 2.26 -19.62 3.94
CA THR A 31 2.20 -18.25 4.44
C THR A 31 3.48 -17.53 4.07
N LYS A 32 3.36 -16.34 3.50
CA LYS A 32 4.47 -15.44 3.18
C LYS A 32 4.19 -14.08 3.79
N SER A 33 5.24 -13.40 4.26
CA SER A 33 5.16 -12.02 4.71
C SER A 33 6.20 -11.16 4.01
N TYR A 34 5.80 -9.94 3.73
CA TYR A 34 6.64 -8.89 3.18
C TYR A 34 6.40 -7.63 4.00
N ALA A 35 7.46 -7.08 4.56
CA ALA A 35 7.42 -5.85 5.31
C ALA A 35 8.48 -4.87 4.86
N ARG A 36 8.19 -3.59 5.08
CA ARG A 36 9.06 -2.47 4.77
C ARG A 36 8.94 -1.41 5.85
N GLN A 37 10.09 -0.88 6.27
CA GLN A 37 10.12 0.31 7.09
C GLN A 37 10.27 1.51 6.18
N ILE A 38 9.42 2.51 6.37
CA ILE A 38 9.40 3.70 5.53
C ILE A 38 9.50 4.96 6.38
N GLU A 39 10.18 5.96 5.85
CA GLU A 39 10.17 7.33 6.34
C GLU A 39 9.34 8.19 5.40
N VAL A 40 8.50 9.04 5.96
CA VAL A 40 7.61 9.93 5.19
C VAL A 40 8.02 11.39 5.43
N TYR A 41 8.26 12.13 4.35
CA TYR A 41 8.65 13.53 4.37
C TYR A 41 7.60 14.37 3.65
N TYR A 42 6.90 15.20 4.41
CA TYR A 42 5.99 16.21 3.84
C TYR A 42 6.77 17.46 3.43
N TYR A 43 6.66 17.90 2.19
CA TYR A 43 7.36 19.07 1.64
C TYR A 43 6.54 20.35 1.59
N GLY A 44 5.26 20.26 1.98
CA GLY A 44 4.36 21.40 1.96
C GLY A 44 3.19 21.21 1.01
N LYS A 45 2.35 22.24 0.95
CA LYS A 45 1.16 22.29 0.09
C LYS A 45 1.42 23.30 -1.03
N VAL A 46 1.24 22.87 -2.27
CA VAL A 46 1.26 23.75 -3.45
C VAL A 46 -0.13 23.71 -4.07
N LYS A 47 -0.83 24.86 -4.08
CA LYS A 47 -2.25 24.95 -4.43
C LYS A 47 -3.09 24.00 -3.55
N ASP A 48 -3.70 22.98 -4.13
CA ASP A 48 -4.56 22.00 -3.45
C ASP A 48 -3.91 20.63 -3.24
N GLU A 49 -2.63 20.49 -3.58
CA GLU A 49 -1.89 19.24 -3.48
C GLU A 49 -0.81 19.29 -2.40
N TYR A 50 -0.71 18.20 -1.65
CA TYR A 50 0.29 17.95 -0.62
C TYR A 50 1.43 17.16 -1.24
N GLN A 51 2.66 17.62 -1.07
CA GLN A 51 3.84 16.99 -1.66
C GLN A 51 4.55 16.11 -0.62
N PHE A 52 4.89 14.89 -1.02
CA PHE A 52 5.55 13.91 -0.16
C PHE A 52 6.74 13.27 -0.87
N GLN A 53 7.76 12.95 -0.08
CA GLN A 53 8.73 11.91 -0.39
C GLN A 53 8.55 10.75 0.59
N ILE A 54 8.60 9.53 0.07
CA ILE A 54 8.57 8.29 0.86
C ILE A 54 9.86 7.53 0.57
N LEU A 55 10.60 7.21 1.63
CA LEU A 55 11.84 6.44 1.56
C LEU A 55 11.64 5.11 2.27
N VAL A 56 11.90 3.99 1.59
CA VAL A 56 11.96 2.67 2.22
C VAL A 56 13.38 2.45 2.73
N VAL A 57 13.53 2.39 4.05
CA VAL A 57 14.85 2.26 4.71
C VAL A 57 15.23 0.82 5.01
N ASP A 58 14.25 -0.09 5.10
CA ASP A 58 14.47 -1.50 5.36
C ASP A 58 13.41 -2.38 4.68
N PHE A 59 13.82 -3.59 4.26
CA PHE A 59 12.97 -4.60 3.65
C PHE A 59 13.15 -5.96 4.33
N ASP A 60 12.03 -6.55 4.75
CA ASP A 60 11.96 -7.81 5.47
C ASP A 60 11.02 -8.77 4.72
N PHE A 61 11.55 -9.91 4.28
CA PHE A 61 10.87 -10.87 3.42
C PHE A 61 11.00 -12.26 4.05
N SER A 62 9.88 -12.94 4.28
CA SER A 62 9.90 -14.29 4.90
C SER A 62 10.59 -15.36 4.04
N ASP A 63 10.68 -15.14 2.73
CA ASP A 63 11.18 -16.08 1.74
C ASP A 63 12.44 -15.55 1.02
N ASP A 64 13.19 -14.65 1.66
CA ASP A 64 14.34 -13.98 1.04
C ASP A 64 15.54 -14.89 0.75
N ASP A 65 15.55 -16.10 1.30
CA ASP A 65 16.50 -17.16 0.97
C ASP A 65 16.15 -17.88 -0.35
N GLU A 66 14.87 -17.89 -0.73
CA GLU A 66 14.38 -18.52 -1.96
C GLU A 66 14.70 -17.67 -3.21
N THR A 67 14.93 -18.32 -4.35
CA THR A 67 15.22 -17.62 -5.62
C THR A 67 14.15 -16.58 -5.98
N MET A 68 12.88 -16.89 -5.71
CA MET A 68 11.78 -15.95 -5.99
C MET A 68 11.68 -14.80 -5.00
N GLY A 69 11.92 -15.04 -3.70
CA GLY A 69 12.02 -13.96 -2.73
C GLY A 69 13.16 -13.00 -3.08
N LYS A 70 14.33 -13.51 -3.50
CA LYS A 70 15.46 -12.68 -3.98
C LYS A 70 15.10 -11.85 -5.21
N LEU A 71 14.36 -12.42 -6.17
CA LEU A 71 13.89 -11.68 -7.34
C LEU A 71 12.94 -10.55 -6.92
N ILE A 72 11.92 -10.87 -6.13
CA ILE A 72 10.92 -9.89 -5.69
C ILE A 72 11.58 -8.78 -4.87
N LYS A 73 12.49 -9.11 -3.94
CA LYS A 73 13.26 -8.14 -3.16
C LYS A 73 14.03 -7.17 -4.07
N LYS A 74 14.70 -7.68 -5.10
CA LYS A 74 15.39 -6.83 -6.09
C LYS A 74 14.45 -5.89 -6.84
N ILE A 75 13.25 -6.34 -7.16
CA ILE A 75 12.23 -5.53 -7.86
C ILE A 75 11.61 -4.51 -6.90
N SER A 76 11.45 -4.82 -5.61
CA SER A 76 10.93 -3.89 -4.61
C SER A 76 11.77 -2.62 -4.44
N TYR A 77 13.09 -2.69 -4.66
CA TYR A 77 13.96 -1.50 -4.71
C TYR A 77 13.62 -0.53 -5.85
N LEU A 78 12.74 -0.90 -6.79
CA LEU A 78 12.21 0.05 -7.75
C LEU A 78 11.44 1.19 -7.06
N PHE A 79 10.71 0.88 -5.98
CA PHE A 79 9.80 1.81 -5.29
C PHE A 79 10.29 2.17 -3.88
N ASP A 80 11.60 2.05 -3.62
CA ASP A 80 12.19 2.44 -2.33
C ASP A 80 12.31 3.97 -2.16
N GLU A 81 12.12 4.74 -3.22
CA GLU A 81 12.11 6.20 -3.22
C GLU A 81 11.00 6.69 -4.15
N LEU A 82 9.96 7.27 -3.55
CA LEU A 82 8.79 7.77 -4.25
C LEU A 82 8.58 9.24 -3.91
N GLU A 83 8.42 10.07 -4.93
CA GLU A 83 7.97 11.46 -4.78
C GLU A 83 6.58 11.57 -5.39
N CYS A 84 5.60 12.00 -4.61
CA CYS A 84 4.21 12.02 -5.06
C CYS A 84 3.45 13.24 -4.56
N LYS A 85 2.40 13.58 -5.30
CA LYS A 85 1.38 14.56 -4.90
C LYS A 85 0.15 13.83 -4.41
N VAL A 86 -0.49 14.42 -3.40
CA VAL A 86 -1.65 13.86 -2.73
C VAL A 86 -2.72 14.94 -2.59
N ASP A 87 -3.98 14.61 -2.84
CA ASP A 87 -5.10 15.53 -2.64
C ASP A 87 -5.43 15.73 -1.14
N ALA A 88 -6.44 16.55 -0.85
CA ALA A 88 -6.90 16.78 0.52
C ALA A 88 -7.55 15.55 1.17
N GLU A 89 -7.94 14.55 0.38
CA GLU A 89 -8.51 13.30 0.87
C GLU A 89 -7.43 12.31 1.29
N GLY A 90 -6.23 12.44 0.74
CA GLY A 90 -5.15 11.48 0.91
C GLY A 90 -5.00 10.54 -0.29
N ASN A 91 -5.57 10.84 -1.45
CA ASN A 91 -5.35 10.05 -2.67
C ASN A 91 -4.10 10.56 -3.40
N ILE A 92 -3.29 9.65 -3.92
CA ILE A 92 -2.17 10.01 -4.81
C ILE A 92 -2.75 10.56 -6.11
N THR A 93 -2.29 11.74 -6.54
CA THR A 93 -2.74 12.42 -7.77
C THR A 93 -1.66 12.48 -8.84
N ALA A 94 -0.39 12.39 -8.47
CA ALA A 94 0.75 12.41 -9.39
C ALA A 94 2.00 11.74 -8.78
N VAL A 95 2.90 11.25 -9.64
CA VAL A 95 4.21 10.71 -9.29
C VAL A 95 5.30 11.58 -9.92
N ASP A 96 5.90 12.45 -9.11
CA ASP A 96 6.83 13.49 -9.58
C ASP A 96 8.17 12.89 -10.06
N ASN A 97 8.60 11.76 -9.49
CA ASN A 97 9.85 11.09 -9.85
C ASN A 97 9.67 9.92 -10.85
N LEU A 98 8.59 9.90 -11.65
CA LEU A 98 8.32 8.81 -12.61
C LEU A 98 9.47 8.51 -13.59
N LEU A 99 10.12 9.56 -14.11
CA LEU A 99 11.27 9.39 -15.02
C LEU A 99 12.44 8.68 -14.32
N PHE A 100 12.68 8.99 -13.04
CA PHE A 100 13.68 8.31 -12.23
C PHE A 100 13.34 6.83 -12.03
N LEU A 101 12.07 6.51 -11.73
CA LEU A 101 11.61 5.12 -11.60
C LEU A 101 11.82 4.33 -12.90
N ARG A 102 11.49 4.92 -14.06
CA ARG A 102 11.73 4.29 -15.39
C ARG A 102 13.21 3.99 -15.62
N MET A 103 14.10 4.95 -15.34
CA MET A 103 15.54 4.75 -15.49
C MET A 103 16.09 3.71 -14.52
N ARG A 104 15.56 3.66 -13.29
CA ARG A 104 15.92 2.66 -12.29
C ARG A 104 15.46 1.26 -12.71
N TRP A 105 14.24 1.15 -13.23
CA TRP A 105 13.70 -0.11 -13.74
C TRP A 105 14.57 -0.69 -14.85
N LEU A 106 15.00 0.11 -15.82
CA LEU A 106 15.90 -0.36 -16.89
C LEU A 106 17.18 -1.00 -16.33
N LYS A 107 17.76 -0.41 -15.28
CA LYS A 107 18.95 -0.96 -14.61
C LYS A 107 18.63 -2.29 -13.89
N ILE A 108 17.56 -2.31 -13.09
CA ILE A 108 17.11 -3.51 -12.36
C ILE A 108 16.81 -4.65 -13.34
N GLN A 109 16.02 -4.39 -14.37
CA GLN A 109 15.65 -5.35 -15.41
C GLN A 109 16.89 -5.92 -16.11
N THR A 110 17.84 -5.05 -16.51
CA THR A 110 19.07 -5.47 -17.19
C THR A 110 19.91 -6.40 -16.31
N GLU A 111 20.04 -6.11 -15.02
CA GLU A 111 20.79 -6.97 -14.09
C GLU A 111 20.08 -8.31 -13.84
N LEU A 112 18.76 -8.30 -13.69
CA LEU A 112 17.99 -9.51 -13.45
C LEU A 112 17.96 -10.44 -14.66
N ALA A 113 17.84 -9.89 -15.88
CA ALA A 113 17.80 -10.65 -17.13
C ALA A 113 19.09 -11.45 -17.42
N LYS A 114 20.21 -11.12 -16.77
CA LYS A 114 21.46 -11.91 -16.86
C LYS A 114 21.31 -13.32 -16.27
N THR A 115 20.46 -13.45 -15.24
CA THR A 115 20.36 -14.67 -14.42
C THR A 115 18.95 -15.28 -14.37
N HIS A 116 17.92 -14.50 -14.68
CA HIS A 116 16.53 -14.95 -14.70
C HIS A 116 16.03 -14.89 -16.14
N LYS A 117 15.70 -16.05 -16.71
CA LYS A 117 15.26 -16.19 -18.11
C LYS A 117 14.04 -17.08 -18.19
N GLY A 118 13.22 -16.85 -19.20
CA GLY A 118 12.05 -17.66 -19.52
C GLY A 118 10.79 -16.82 -19.55
N GLU A 119 9.80 -17.32 -20.29
CA GLU A 119 8.57 -16.60 -20.63
C GLU A 119 7.85 -16.01 -19.41
N ALA A 120 7.79 -16.74 -18.29
CA ALA A 120 7.15 -16.24 -17.07
C ALA A 120 7.85 -14.99 -16.50
N VAL A 121 9.19 -14.96 -16.52
CA VAL A 121 9.98 -13.81 -16.04
C VAL A 121 9.87 -12.66 -17.03
N ASP A 122 9.96 -12.94 -18.33
CA ASP A 122 9.87 -11.94 -19.38
C ASP A 122 8.50 -11.24 -19.33
N ASN A 123 7.42 -12.01 -19.20
CA ASN A 123 6.06 -11.50 -19.02
C ASN A 123 5.93 -10.65 -17.75
N TYR A 124 6.57 -11.05 -16.64
CA TYR A 124 6.57 -10.26 -15.42
C TYR A 124 7.29 -8.92 -15.62
N PHE A 125 8.46 -8.92 -16.26
CA PHE A 125 9.19 -7.69 -16.57
C PHE A 125 8.39 -6.77 -17.50
N SER A 126 7.74 -7.30 -18.53
CA SER A 126 6.86 -6.52 -19.40
C SER A 126 5.69 -5.88 -18.65
N ARG A 127 5.11 -6.57 -17.64
CA ARG A 127 4.06 -5.99 -16.79
C ARG A 127 4.58 -4.81 -15.96
N VAL A 128 5.78 -4.92 -15.38
CA VAL A 128 6.40 -3.80 -14.64
C VAL A 128 6.71 -2.63 -15.59
N SER A 129 7.22 -2.90 -16.79
CA SER A 129 7.43 -1.86 -17.80
C SER A 129 6.12 -1.15 -18.17
N SER A 130 5.06 -1.90 -18.44
CA SER A 130 3.75 -1.34 -18.79
C SER A 130 3.13 -0.53 -17.65
N LEU A 131 3.36 -0.94 -16.40
CA LEU A 131 2.95 -0.18 -15.21
C LEU A 131 3.61 1.20 -15.18
N LEU A 132 4.90 1.29 -15.52
CA LEU A 132 5.64 2.56 -15.50
C LEU A 132 5.37 3.45 -16.72
N GLU A 133 4.82 2.91 -17.81
CA GLU A 133 4.47 3.68 -19.01
C GLU A 133 3.22 4.55 -18.81
N ASP A 134 2.32 4.13 -17.92
CA ASP A 134 1.03 4.75 -17.65
C ASP A 134 0.95 5.21 -16.19
N GLU A 135 1.05 6.52 -15.97
CA GLU A 135 1.04 7.10 -14.62
C GLU A 135 -0.26 6.79 -13.86
N THR A 136 -1.39 6.68 -14.55
CA THR A 136 -2.68 6.36 -13.91
C THR A 136 -2.63 4.94 -13.32
N LYS A 137 -2.16 3.96 -14.11
CA LYS A 137 -1.98 2.60 -13.61
C LYS A 137 -0.96 2.53 -12.47
N LEU A 138 0.10 3.33 -12.54
CA LEU A 138 1.07 3.42 -11.47
C LEU A 138 0.44 3.97 -10.18
N ILE A 139 -0.34 5.04 -10.28
CA ILE A 139 -1.06 5.63 -9.14
C ILE A 139 -2.01 4.60 -8.53
N ASP A 140 -2.80 3.91 -9.34
CA ASP A 140 -3.71 2.85 -8.88
C ASP A 140 -2.96 1.73 -8.14
N PHE A 141 -1.82 1.30 -8.70
CA PHE A 141 -0.95 0.30 -8.07
C PHE A 141 -0.37 0.79 -6.74
N LEU A 142 0.13 2.02 -6.68
CA LEU A 142 0.73 2.60 -5.47
C LEU A 142 -0.32 2.87 -4.38
N GLY A 143 -1.56 3.17 -4.77
CA GLY A 143 -2.71 3.35 -3.87
C GLY A 143 -3.28 2.04 -3.32
N GLY A 144 -2.86 0.87 -3.82
CA GLY A 144 -3.25 -0.42 -3.28
C GLY A 144 -2.78 -0.64 -1.83
N TYR A 145 -3.53 -1.41 -1.04
CA TYR A 145 -3.22 -1.68 0.38
C TYR A 145 -1.88 -2.40 0.59
N ASN A 146 -1.45 -3.20 -0.38
CA ASN A 146 -0.14 -3.87 -0.40
C ASN A 146 1.02 -2.89 -0.70
N MET A 147 0.71 -1.73 -1.26
CA MET A 147 1.63 -0.64 -1.50
C MET A 147 1.38 0.46 -0.46
N PHE A 148 1.24 1.71 -0.86
CA PHE A 148 1.14 2.85 0.05
C PHE A 148 -0.30 3.20 0.38
N GLY A 149 -1.27 2.37 -0.02
CA GLY A 149 -2.69 2.61 0.24
C GLY A 149 -3.06 2.71 1.72
N LEU A 150 -2.33 2.10 2.65
CA LEU A 150 -2.61 2.33 4.08
C LEU A 150 -2.23 3.74 4.55
N LEU A 151 -1.37 4.46 3.81
CA LEU A 151 -1.08 5.89 4.01
C LEU A 151 -1.94 6.77 3.11
N PHE A 152 -2.04 6.44 1.82
CA PHE A 152 -2.61 7.30 0.78
C PHE A 152 -3.76 6.63 0.05
N ASN A 153 -4.93 6.58 0.69
CA ASN A 153 -6.15 6.02 0.13
C ASN A 153 -7.39 6.88 0.37
N GLY A 154 -7.28 8.20 0.46
CA GLY A 154 -8.48 9.03 0.58
C GLY A 154 -9.16 8.99 1.97
N LEU A 155 -8.52 8.39 2.98
CA LEU A 155 -9.07 8.28 4.34
C LEU A 155 -8.67 9.42 5.28
N LEU A 156 -7.83 10.37 4.86
CA LEU A 156 -7.16 11.29 5.77
C LEU A 156 -7.90 12.62 6.02
N GLN A 157 -8.98 12.93 5.28
CA GLN A 157 -9.63 14.25 5.40
C GLN A 157 -10.52 14.42 6.63
N SER A 158 -11.21 13.36 7.08
CA SER A 158 -12.04 13.43 8.29
C SER A 158 -12.48 12.04 8.74
N PHE A 159 -11.93 11.64 9.88
CA PHE A 159 -12.34 10.48 10.66
C PHE A 159 -13.62 10.78 11.46
N GLU A 160 -14.41 11.79 11.09
CA GLU A 160 -15.57 12.24 11.89
C GLU A 160 -16.91 11.84 11.26
N THR A 161 -16.94 11.60 9.94
CA THR A 161 -18.17 11.27 9.22
C THR A 161 -18.13 9.85 8.65
N LYS A 162 -19.30 9.23 8.58
CA LYS A 162 -19.47 7.95 7.89
C LYS A 162 -19.30 8.16 6.39
N ARG A 163 -18.53 7.30 5.73
CA ARG A 163 -18.23 7.39 4.30
C ARG A 163 -18.47 6.06 3.61
N LYS A 164 -18.65 6.13 2.30
CA LYS A 164 -18.70 4.97 1.42
C LYS A 164 -17.81 5.21 0.21
N ARG A 165 -17.17 4.16 -0.29
CA ARG A 165 -16.50 4.14 -1.59
C ARG A 165 -16.61 2.78 -2.23
N GLU A 166 -16.39 2.73 -3.53
CA GLU A 166 -16.21 1.48 -4.25
C GLU A 166 -14.78 0.96 -4.05
N SER A 167 -14.64 -0.33 -3.79
CA SER A 167 -13.34 -1.01 -3.73
C SER A 167 -12.87 -1.41 -5.12
N SER A 168 -11.58 -1.66 -5.27
CA SER A 168 -11.01 -2.25 -6.49
C SER A 168 -11.51 -3.67 -6.77
N GLU A 169 -12.13 -4.33 -5.78
CA GLU A 169 -12.69 -5.68 -5.89
C GLU A 169 -14.21 -5.66 -6.18
N GLY A 170 -14.81 -4.48 -6.40
CA GLY A 170 -16.21 -4.33 -6.82
C GLY A 170 -17.25 -4.42 -5.72
N PHE A 171 -16.84 -4.44 -4.44
CA PHE A 171 -17.74 -4.26 -3.30
C PHE A 171 -17.64 -2.83 -2.76
N THR A 172 -18.65 -2.40 -1.98
CA THR A 172 -18.65 -1.08 -1.37
C THR A 172 -18.04 -1.13 0.03
N GLU A 173 -17.00 -0.34 0.27
CA GLU A 173 -16.44 -0.13 1.61
C GLU A 173 -17.27 0.89 2.38
N ILE A 174 -17.64 0.57 3.61
CA ILE A 174 -18.24 1.49 4.57
C ILE A 174 -17.23 1.80 5.65
N MET A 175 -16.93 3.08 5.81
CA MET A 175 -16.06 3.58 6.86
C MET A 175 -16.91 4.23 7.95
N THR A 176 -16.83 3.71 9.16
CA THR A 176 -17.62 4.17 10.32
C THR A 176 -16.67 4.68 11.41
N PRO A 177 -16.72 5.98 11.72
CA PRO A 177 -15.90 6.56 12.77
C PRO A 177 -16.45 6.22 14.17
N VAL A 178 -15.56 5.86 15.09
CA VAL A 178 -15.84 5.51 16.48
C VAL A 178 -14.80 6.15 17.40
N LYS A 179 -15.23 7.08 18.25
CA LYS A 179 -14.35 7.71 19.23
C LYS A 179 -14.25 6.86 20.49
N VAL A 180 -13.04 6.52 20.92
CA VAL A 180 -12.76 5.74 22.13
C VAL A 180 -11.70 6.46 22.94
N GLY A 181 -12.11 7.13 24.01
CA GLY A 181 -11.21 7.96 24.80
C GLY A 181 -10.62 9.12 23.97
N ASP A 182 -9.29 9.17 23.90
CA ASP A 182 -8.50 10.11 23.10
C ASP A 182 -8.25 9.65 21.66
N LYS A 183 -8.65 8.41 21.32
CA LYS A 183 -8.47 7.84 19.98
C LYS A 183 -9.70 8.00 19.10
N MET A 184 -9.43 8.24 17.83
CA MET A 184 -10.40 8.20 16.75
C MET A 184 -10.15 6.94 15.91
N ILE A 185 -11.11 6.02 15.91
CA ILE A 185 -11.00 4.74 15.19
C ILE A 185 -11.94 4.77 13.99
N LEU A 186 -11.44 4.53 12.79
CA LEU A 186 -12.25 4.30 11.59
C LEU A 186 -12.37 2.80 11.34
N LYS A 187 -13.56 2.24 11.56
CA LYS A 187 -13.84 0.84 11.25
C LYS A 187 -14.33 0.74 9.81
N ILE A 188 -13.72 -0.14 9.03
CA ILE A 188 -14.12 -0.41 7.65
C ILE A 188 -14.76 -1.80 7.57
N SER A 189 -15.91 -1.86 6.91
CA SER A 189 -16.66 -3.08 6.62
C SER A 189 -17.14 -3.06 5.18
N ALA A 190 -17.40 -4.22 4.58
CA ALA A 190 -17.93 -4.27 3.22
C ALA A 190 -19.46 -4.40 3.15
N GLN A 191 -20.03 -3.96 2.02
CA GLN A 191 -21.37 -4.25 1.54
C GLN A 191 -21.29 -4.86 0.14
N ASN A 192 -22.28 -5.70 -0.19
CA ASN A 192 -22.43 -6.33 -1.50
C ASN A 192 -21.29 -7.32 -1.85
N LEU A 193 -20.70 -7.96 -0.84
CA LEU A 193 -19.63 -8.96 -1.04
C LEU A 193 -20.11 -10.16 -1.87
N GLU A 194 -21.40 -10.49 -1.81
CA GLU A 194 -22.01 -11.59 -2.54
C GLU A 194 -21.89 -11.48 -4.07
N GLN A 195 -21.48 -10.31 -4.58
CA GLN A 195 -21.24 -10.07 -6.00
C GLN A 195 -19.76 -10.24 -6.39
N THR A 196 -18.91 -10.64 -5.44
CA THR A 196 -17.45 -10.69 -5.57
C THR A 196 -16.89 -12.04 -5.13
N GLU A 197 -15.59 -12.26 -5.34
CA GLU A 197 -14.87 -13.45 -4.84
C GLU A 197 -14.40 -13.30 -3.37
N VAL A 198 -14.78 -12.21 -2.70
CA VAL A 198 -14.36 -11.89 -1.33
C VAL A 198 -15.40 -12.42 -0.34
N ASP A 199 -14.97 -13.33 0.53
CA ASP A 199 -15.82 -13.95 1.56
C ASP A 199 -15.96 -13.05 2.79
N ASP A 200 -14.90 -12.31 3.15
CA ASP A 200 -14.85 -11.45 4.32
C ASP A 200 -13.89 -10.28 4.09
N PHE A 201 -14.31 -9.09 4.54
CA PHE A 201 -13.51 -7.88 4.46
C PHE A 201 -13.71 -7.03 5.71
N ARG A 202 -12.60 -6.62 6.33
CA ARG A 202 -12.61 -5.71 7.47
C ARG A 202 -11.37 -4.83 7.51
N GLY A 203 -11.53 -3.64 8.07
CA GLY A 203 -10.44 -2.70 8.25
C GLY A 203 -10.57 -1.89 9.53
N VAL A 204 -9.44 -1.40 10.01
CA VAL A 204 -9.35 -0.50 11.16
C VAL A 204 -8.23 0.50 10.93
N PHE A 205 -8.51 1.78 11.13
CA PHE A 205 -7.52 2.85 11.15
C PHE A 205 -7.62 3.57 12.50
N VAL A 206 -6.51 3.81 13.16
CA VAL A 206 -6.45 4.38 14.52
C VAL A 206 -5.61 5.64 14.49
N CYS A 207 -6.22 6.75 14.90
CA CYS A 207 -5.54 8.02 15.09
C CYS A 207 -5.66 8.45 16.55
N LYS A 208 -4.58 8.99 17.12
CA LYS A 208 -4.56 9.64 18.44
C LYS A 208 -4.24 11.11 18.24
N GLY A 209 -5.27 11.96 18.36
CA GLY A 209 -5.16 13.33 17.85
C GLY A 209 -4.82 13.33 16.35
N ASP A 210 -3.84 14.14 15.94
CA ASP A 210 -3.35 14.22 14.56
C ASP A 210 -2.34 13.14 14.19
N GLN A 211 -2.06 12.20 15.09
CA GLN A 211 -1.09 11.14 14.84
C GLN A 211 -1.80 9.88 14.36
N TYR A 212 -1.43 9.42 13.16
CA TYR A 212 -1.88 8.15 12.63
C TYR A 212 -1.02 7.02 13.22
N GLU A 213 -1.60 6.17 14.07
CA GLU A 213 -0.85 5.15 14.81
C GLU A 213 -0.85 3.80 14.10
N GLU A 214 -2.01 3.39 13.57
CA GLU A 214 -2.22 2.04 13.05
C GLU A 214 -3.22 2.02 11.90
N GLY A 215 -2.93 1.25 10.86
CA GLY A 215 -3.86 0.88 9.81
C GLY A 215 -3.86 -0.64 9.61
N TYR A 216 -5.03 -1.22 9.42
CA TYR A 216 -5.18 -2.65 9.19
C TYR A 216 -6.30 -2.93 8.19
N ILE A 217 -6.05 -3.82 7.24
CA ILE A 217 -7.03 -4.37 6.30
C ILE A 217 -6.86 -5.89 6.24
N GLU A 218 -7.98 -6.61 6.27
CA GLU A 218 -8.04 -8.05 6.09
C GLU A 218 -9.04 -8.39 5.00
N ILE A 219 -8.59 -9.21 4.05
CA ILE A 219 -9.38 -9.69 2.91
C ILE A 219 -9.28 -11.21 2.90
N LYS A 220 -10.42 -11.90 2.97
CA LYS A 220 -10.51 -13.34 2.80
C LYS A 220 -11.23 -13.67 1.51
N LYS A 221 -10.65 -14.59 0.74
CA LYS A 221 -11.24 -15.26 -0.40
C LYS A 221 -11.18 -16.77 -0.15
N GLN A 222 -11.87 -17.54 -0.97
CA GLN A 222 -12.03 -18.98 -0.77
C GLN A 222 -10.71 -19.73 -0.48
N ASN A 223 -9.64 -19.38 -1.21
CA ASN A 223 -8.34 -20.05 -1.11
C ASN A 223 -7.21 -19.12 -0.65
N SER A 224 -7.51 -17.87 -0.30
CA SER A 224 -6.47 -16.92 0.10
C SER A 224 -6.92 -15.96 1.19
N HIS A 225 -5.94 -15.51 1.97
CA HIS A 225 -6.16 -14.59 3.07
C HIS A 225 -5.02 -13.58 3.08
N LEU A 226 -5.38 -12.33 2.81
CA LEU A 226 -4.50 -11.18 2.80
C LEU A 226 -4.72 -10.34 4.05
N LYS A 227 -3.61 -9.92 4.66
CA LYS A 227 -3.59 -8.96 5.75
C LYS A 227 -2.59 -7.88 5.41
N HIS A 228 -3.01 -6.63 5.47
CA HIS A 228 -2.15 -5.46 5.32
C HIS A 228 -2.17 -4.69 6.62
N SER A 229 -1.01 -4.34 7.14
CA SER A 229 -0.86 -3.53 8.34
C SER A 229 0.11 -2.40 8.13
N LEU A 230 -0.16 -1.29 8.79
CA LEU A 230 0.68 -0.13 8.93
C LEU A 230 0.76 0.19 10.40
N LEU A 231 1.97 0.35 10.92
CA LEU A 231 2.20 0.69 12.33
C LEU A 231 3.21 1.83 12.40
N TRP A 232 2.89 2.89 13.13
CA TRP A 232 3.85 3.91 13.49
C TRP A 232 4.89 3.33 14.46
N ILE A 233 6.18 3.53 14.15
CA ILE A 233 7.30 2.96 14.92
C ILE A 233 8.33 3.99 15.39
N GLY A 234 8.13 5.28 15.09
CA GLY A 234 9.05 6.36 15.47
C GLY A 234 8.83 7.62 14.65
#